data_AF-A0A8H4A2E7-F1
#
_entry.id   AF-A0A8H4A2E7-F1
#
_cell.length_a   1.000
_cell.length_b   1.000
_cell.length_c   1.000
_cell.angle_alpha   90.00
_cell.angle_beta   90.00
_cell.angle_gamma   90.00
#
_symmetry.space_group_name_H-M   'P 1'
#
loop_
_entity.id
_entity.type
_entity.pdbx_description
1 polymer ?
#
loop_
_entity_poly.entity_id
_entity_poly.type
_entity_poly.pdbx_seq_one_letter_code
_entity_poly.pdbx_strand_id
1 'polypeptide(L)'
;MLGFTSILQIVSGVFMFIWSFKYTALNVFRYNGEKASTTFFNKLLAGCSIVTGIAAIALIIIDLGTLWTIIGVIHNYFEVIIIILLHQGGNLAANNNIHLYGIIYLLIAEGVTILLQWPYNAFWFKFQGLSVDWVFFIQFMRLYFATKRNYREDYISLSDNERKTEEQDLPDHHKQGYHLKHVLLLPFAAFCHIAGNVLFSIFLTDALACYLFSFSYGFTFPSLAFFVYLDTHLRPNKPKKPIFVPDPSIPNIVLVTIISITLSILCLRIGTLF
;
A
#
# COMPACT_ATOMS: atom_id res chain seq x y z
N MET A 1 -12.52 -14.89 14.52
CA MET A 1 -12.11 -13.53 14.14
C MET A 1 -11.48 -13.50 12.74
N LEU A 2 -10.43 -14.29 12.50
CA LEU A 2 -9.75 -14.39 11.21
C LEU A 2 -10.71 -14.63 10.02
N GLY A 3 -11.68 -15.55 10.14
CA GLY A 3 -12.66 -15.80 9.07
C GLY A 3 -13.52 -14.57 8.71
N PHE A 4 -14.03 -13.85 9.72
CA PHE A 4 -14.82 -12.63 9.50
C PHE A 4 -13.98 -11.55 8.82
N THR A 5 -12.75 -11.32 9.29
CA THR A 5 -11.86 -10.31 8.70
C THR A 5 -11.44 -10.70 7.28
N SER A 6 -11.29 -11.99 6.98
CA SER A 6 -11.00 -12.48 5.62
C SER A 6 -12.15 -12.21 4.65
N ILE A 7 -13.40 -12.43 5.08
CA ILE A 7 -14.59 -12.08 4.29
C ILE A 7 -14.64 -10.58 4.05
N LEU A 8 -14.38 -9.78 5.08
CA LEU A 8 -14.37 -8.32 4.96
C LEU A 8 -13.31 -7.82 3.97
N GLN A 9 -12.13 -8.45 3.93
CA GLN A 9 -11.07 -8.17 2.94
C GLN A 9 -11.52 -8.48 1.51
N ILE A 10 -12.15 -9.64 1.30
CA ILE A 10 -12.66 -10.03 -0.02
C ILE A 10 -13.75 -9.06 -0.47
N VAL A 11 -14.74 -8.79 0.38
CA VAL A 11 -15.84 -7.87 0.08
C VAL A 11 -15.31 -6.47 -0.23
N SER A 12 -14.39 -5.96 0.59
CA SER A 12 -13.71 -4.67 0.35
C SER A 12 -13.04 -4.64 -1.02
N GLY A 13 -12.28 -5.70 -1.35
CA GLY A 13 -11.59 -5.83 -2.63
C GLY A 13 -12.53 -5.93 -3.83
N VAL A 14 -13.62 -6.70 -3.72
CA VAL A 14 -14.63 -6.82 -4.79
C VAL A 14 -15.28 -5.46 -5.08
N PHE A 15 -15.66 -4.71 -4.04
CA PHE A 15 -16.21 -3.37 -4.23
C PHE A 15 -15.18 -2.40 -4.85
N MET A 16 -13.93 -2.39 -4.36
CA MET A 16 -12.84 -1.61 -4.97
C MET A 16 -12.69 -1.93 -6.46
N PHE A 17 -12.76 -3.22 -6.82
CA PHE A 17 -12.66 -3.67 -8.21
C PHE A 17 -13.82 -3.12 -9.05
N ILE A 18 -15.07 -3.35 -8.61
CA ILE A 18 -16.28 -2.86 -9.29
C ILE A 18 -16.21 -1.35 -9.51
N TRP A 19 -15.87 -0.59 -8.46
CA TRP A 19 -15.79 0.86 -8.53
C TRP A 19 -14.70 1.35 -9.49
N SER A 20 -13.55 0.68 -9.50
CA SER A 20 -12.43 1.03 -10.38
C SER A 20 -12.66 0.70 -11.85
N PHE A 21 -13.62 -0.17 -12.19
CA PHE A 21 -14.04 -0.42 -13.57
C PHE A 21 -15.20 0.49 -14.01
N LYS A 22 -16.12 0.79 -13.10
CA LYS A 22 -17.34 1.52 -13.42
C LYS A 22 -17.14 3.04 -13.49
N TYR A 23 -16.22 3.58 -12.68
CA TYR A 23 -16.07 5.01 -12.50
C TYR A 23 -14.66 5.50 -12.84
N THR A 24 -14.58 6.73 -13.34
CA THR A 24 -13.31 7.42 -13.58
C THR A 24 -12.75 7.90 -12.24
N ALA A 25 -11.46 7.68 -12.03
CA ALA A 25 -10.78 8.16 -10.83
C ALA A 25 -10.69 9.69 -10.80
N LEU A 26 -10.96 10.25 -9.62
CA LEU A 26 -10.83 11.67 -9.29
C LEU A 26 -9.37 12.07 -9.19
N ASN A 27 -8.55 11.22 -8.58
CA ASN A 27 -7.13 11.47 -8.41
C ASN A 27 -6.32 11.09 -9.64
N VAL A 28 -5.19 11.77 -9.80
CA VAL A 28 -4.13 11.42 -10.74
C VAL A 28 -2.80 11.46 -10.03
N PHE A 29 -1.93 10.52 -10.32
CA PHE A 29 -0.53 10.65 -9.97
C PHE A 29 0.11 11.74 -10.82
N ARG A 30 0.89 12.60 -10.16
CA ARG A 30 1.70 13.63 -10.81
C ARG A 30 3.17 13.36 -10.53
N TYR A 31 3.96 13.27 -11.58
CA TYR A 31 5.40 13.09 -11.53
C TYR A 31 6.05 13.82 -12.71
N ASN A 32 7.05 14.67 -12.45
CA ASN A 32 7.74 15.47 -13.47
C ASN A 32 6.82 16.21 -14.47
N GLY A 33 5.67 16.70 -14.00
CA GLY A 33 4.66 17.38 -14.82
C GLY A 33 3.71 16.45 -15.58
N GLU A 34 4.04 15.17 -15.73
CA GLU A 34 3.16 14.15 -16.30
C GLU A 34 2.05 13.75 -15.33
N LYS A 35 0.93 13.29 -15.89
CA LYS A 35 -0.25 12.83 -15.13
C LYS A 35 -0.60 11.40 -15.51
N ALA A 36 -0.71 10.52 -14.52
CA ALA A 36 -1.19 9.15 -14.69
C ALA A 36 -2.47 8.91 -13.87
N SER A 37 -3.40 8.11 -14.38
CA SER A 37 -4.64 7.80 -13.67
C SER A 37 -4.37 6.87 -12.47
N THR A 38 -5.03 7.09 -11.32
CA THR A 38 -4.99 6.16 -10.18
C THR A 38 -5.84 4.91 -10.41
N THR A 39 -6.58 4.81 -11.52
CA THR A 39 -7.46 3.66 -11.83
C THR A 39 -6.75 2.32 -11.71
N PHE A 40 -5.55 2.18 -12.26
CA PHE A 40 -4.82 0.91 -12.20
C PHE A 40 -4.32 0.63 -10.78
N PHE A 41 -3.84 1.64 -10.07
CA PHE A 41 -3.48 1.53 -8.65
C PHE A 41 -4.66 1.05 -7.80
N ASN A 42 -5.87 1.60 -8.00
CA ASN A 42 -7.06 1.14 -7.29
C ASN A 42 -7.41 -0.33 -7.61
N LYS A 43 -7.19 -0.78 -8.85
CA LYS A 43 -7.35 -2.20 -9.22
C LYS A 43 -6.31 -3.10 -8.55
N LEU A 44 -5.07 -2.63 -8.37
CA LEU A 44 -4.06 -3.36 -7.61
C LEU A 44 -4.40 -3.45 -6.13
N LEU A 45 -4.89 -2.36 -5.51
CA LEU A 45 -5.38 -2.39 -4.12
C LEU A 45 -6.54 -3.37 -3.97
N ALA A 46 -7.45 -3.42 -4.95
CA ALA A 46 -8.53 -4.40 -5.00
C ALA A 46 -8.00 -5.84 -5.03
N GLY A 47 -7.06 -6.13 -5.93
CA GLY A 47 -6.43 -7.46 -6.06
C GLY A 47 -5.69 -7.87 -4.79
N CYS A 48 -4.89 -6.95 -4.22
CA CYS A 48 -4.21 -7.15 -2.94
C CYS A 48 -5.21 -7.55 -1.84
N SER A 49 -6.33 -6.82 -1.71
CA SER A 49 -7.37 -7.09 -0.72
C SER A 49 -8.03 -8.47 -0.89
N ILE A 50 -8.38 -8.83 -2.13
CA ILE A 50 -9.01 -10.14 -2.42
C ILE A 50 -8.03 -11.27 -2.08
N VAL A 51 -6.80 -11.19 -2.58
CA VAL A 51 -5.79 -12.24 -2.37
C VAL A 51 -5.44 -12.38 -0.90
N THR A 52 -5.37 -11.28 -0.15
CA THR A 52 -5.13 -11.34 1.31
C THR A 52 -6.22 -12.14 2.02
N GLY A 53 -7.49 -11.88 1.68
CA GLY A 53 -8.61 -12.62 2.28
C GLY A 53 -8.62 -14.09 1.86
N ILE A 54 -8.25 -14.41 0.62
CA ILE A 54 -8.07 -15.79 0.17
C ILE A 54 -6.93 -16.47 0.92
N ALA A 55 -5.78 -15.81 1.10
CA ALA A 55 -4.66 -16.33 1.86
C ALA A 55 -5.03 -16.59 3.33
N ALA A 56 -5.82 -15.71 3.94
CA ALA A 56 -6.29 -15.90 5.31
C ALA A 56 -7.32 -17.05 5.43
N ILE A 57 -8.20 -17.25 4.45
CA ILE A 57 -9.07 -18.44 4.38
C ILE A 57 -8.24 -19.71 4.19
N ALA A 58 -7.24 -19.67 3.31
CA ALA A 58 -6.34 -20.80 3.11
C ALA A 58 -5.64 -21.16 4.41
N LEU A 59 -5.18 -20.18 5.20
CA LEU A 59 -4.55 -20.43 6.50
C LEU A 59 -5.47 -21.23 7.44
N ILE A 60 -6.77 -20.96 7.42
CA ILE A 60 -7.76 -21.67 8.25
C ILE A 60 -7.93 -23.14 7.79
N ILE A 61 -7.80 -23.41 6.49
CA ILE A 61 -8.11 -24.73 5.90
C ILE A 61 -6.89 -25.66 5.91
N ILE A 62 -5.73 -25.15 5.48
CA ILE A 62 -4.53 -25.96 5.22
C ILE A 62 -3.40 -25.72 6.24
N ASP A 63 -3.63 -24.85 7.23
CA ASP A 63 -2.66 -24.42 8.25
C ASP A 63 -1.38 -23.78 7.66
N LEU A 64 -0.51 -23.27 8.52
CA LEU A 64 0.76 -22.66 8.12
C LEU A 64 1.74 -23.74 7.63
N GLY A 65 2.09 -23.69 6.35
CA GLY A 65 3.06 -24.61 5.75
C GLY A 65 3.38 -24.25 4.30
N THR A 66 4.19 -25.06 3.63
CA THR A 66 4.65 -24.80 2.25
C THR A 66 3.50 -24.66 1.25
N LEU A 67 2.39 -25.37 1.44
CA LEU A 67 1.22 -25.22 0.56
C LEU A 67 0.56 -23.85 0.73
N TRP A 68 0.56 -23.32 1.96
CA TRP A 68 0.02 -22.00 2.25
C TRP A 68 0.91 -20.87 1.74
N THR A 69 2.24 -21.03 1.77
CA THR A 69 3.17 -19.99 1.32
C THR A 69 2.99 -19.65 -0.16
N ILE A 70 2.62 -20.62 -1.00
CA ILE A 70 2.28 -20.40 -2.42
C ILE A 70 1.12 -19.41 -2.57
N ILE A 71 0.13 -19.45 -1.68
CA ILE A 71 -1.00 -18.51 -1.70
C ILE A 71 -0.59 -17.19 -1.07
N GLY A 72 0.14 -17.25 0.05
CA GLY A 72 0.62 -16.08 0.77
C GLY A 72 1.57 -15.20 -0.06
N VAL A 73 2.43 -15.78 -0.91
CA VAL A 73 3.38 -15.01 -1.73
C VAL A 73 2.68 -14.16 -2.80
N ILE A 74 1.47 -14.55 -3.23
CA ILE A 74 0.68 -13.77 -4.19
C ILE A 74 0.22 -12.45 -3.56
N HIS A 75 -0.09 -12.43 -2.25
CA HIS A 75 -0.41 -11.19 -1.54
C HIS A 75 0.77 -10.21 -1.60
N ASN A 76 1.96 -10.67 -1.20
CA ASN A 76 3.17 -9.85 -1.25
C ASN A 76 3.50 -9.40 -2.68
N TYR A 77 3.23 -10.24 -3.68
CA TYR A 77 3.40 -9.86 -5.08
C TYR A 77 2.57 -8.63 -5.45
N PHE A 78 1.30 -8.55 -5.04
CA PHE A 78 0.49 -7.36 -5.31
C PHE A 78 1.09 -6.09 -4.70
N GLU A 79 1.62 -6.18 -3.49
CA GLU A 79 2.28 -5.05 -2.81
C GLU A 79 3.55 -4.63 -3.53
N VAL A 80 4.37 -5.59 -3.96
CA VAL A 80 5.55 -5.34 -4.78
C VAL A 80 5.20 -4.66 -6.10
N ILE A 81 4.14 -5.12 -6.79
CA ILE A 81 3.67 -4.47 -8.03
C ILE A 81 3.20 -3.04 -7.76
N ILE A 82 2.50 -2.79 -6.64
CA ILE A 82 2.12 -1.42 -6.25
C ILE A 82 3.34 -0.55 -6.00
N ILE A 83 4.35 -1.05 -5.29
CA ILE A 83 5.59 -0.32 -5.01
C ILE A 83 6.32 0.02 -6.32
N ILE A 84 6.43 -0.93 -7.25
CA ILE A 84 7.04 -0.71 -8.57
C ILE A 84 6.26 0.33 -9.37
N LEU A 85 4.92 0.24 -9.38
CA LEU A 85 4.05 1.22 -10.05
C LEU A 85 4.30 2.64 -9.51
N LEU A 86 4.40 2.79 -8.19
CA LEU A 86 4.68 4.08 -7.56
C LEU A 86 6.09 4.59 -7.90
N HIS A 87 7.10 3.72 -7.96
CA HIS A 87 8.44 4.10 -8.42
C HIS A 87 8.46 4.58 -9.88
N GLN A 88 7.49 4.15 -10.70
CA GLN A 88 7.34 4.54 -12.10
C GLN A 88 6.38 5.75 -12.29
N GLY A 89 6.18 6.57 -11.25
CA GLY A 89 5.31 7.74 -11.35
C GLY A 89 3.81 7.42 -11.44
N GLY A 90 3.42 6.17 -11.19
CA GLY A 90 2.05 5.70 -11.36
C GLY A 90 1.65 5.42 -12.81
N ASN A 91 2.59 5.53 -13.77
CA ASN A 91 2.33 5.35 -15.19
C ASN A 91 2.75 3.95 -15.65
N LEU A 92 1.77 3.08 -15.97
CA LEU A 92 2.06 1.74 -16.48
C LEU A 92 2.75 1.75 -17.85
N ALA A 93 2.48 2.77 -18.67
CA ALA A 93 3.05 2.90 -20.00
C ALA A 93 4.52 3.34 -19.97
N ALA A 94 5.01 3.84 -18.83
CA ALA A 94 6.39 4.28 -18.69
C ALA A 94 7.38 3.11 -18.66
N ASN A 95 6.93 1.89 -18.32
CA ASN A 95 7.81 0.72 -18.31
C ASN A 95 7.03 -0.60 -18.43
N ASN A 96 7.15 -1.25 -19.59
CA ASN A 96 6.52 -2.55 -19.87
C ASN A 96 7.04 -3.71 -19.00
N ASN A 97 8.11 -3.51 -18.21
CA ASN A 97 8.77 -4.57 -17.45
C ASN A 97 8.19 -4.80 -16.05
N ILE A 98 7.09 -4.12 -15.65
CA ILE A 98 6.47 -4.32 -14.32
C ILE A 98 6.14 -5.79 -14.05
N HIS A 99 5.65 -6.51 -15.06
CA HIS A 99 5.35 -7.94 -14.98
C HIS A 99 6.62 -8.79 -14.82
N LEU A 100 7.70 -8.43 -15.51
CA LEU A 100 8.98 -9.14 -15.42
C LEU A 100 9.55 -9.04 -14.00
N TYR A 101 9.59 -7.85 -13.42
CA TYR A 101 10.06 -7.65 -12.04
C TYR A 101 9.19 -8.40 -11.03
N GLY A 102 7.88 -8.43 -11.24
CA GLY A 102 6.96 -9.21 -10.42
C GLY A 102 7.21 -10.71 -10.49
N ILE A 103 7.47 -11.26 -11.68
CA ILE A 103 7.81 -12.67 -11.87
C ILE A 103 9.14 -13.00 -11.20
N ILE A 104 10.16 -12.14 -11.36
CA ILE A 104 11.46 -12.31 -10.69
C ILE A 104 11.28 -12.35 -9.16
N TYR A 105 10.46 -11.45 -8.61
CA TYR A 105 10.13 -11.46 -7.19
C TYR A 105 9.50 -12.80 -6.77
N LEU A 106 8.47 -13.27 -7.47
CA LEU A 106 7.81 -14.56 -7.16
C LEU A 106 8.79 -15.73 -7.19
N LEU A 107 9.65 -15.81 -8.21
CA LEU A 107 10.64 -16.87 -8.35
C LEU A 107 11.64 -16.89 -7.19
N ILE A 108 12.12 -15.72 -6.76
CA ILE A 108 13.05 -15.63 -5.62
C ILE A 108 12.31 -15.93 -4.32
N ALA A 109 11.17 -15.30 -4.09
CA ALA A 109 10.38 -15.41 -2.87
C ALA A 109 9.97 -16.87 -2.60
N GLU A 110 9.33 -17.50 -3.58
CA GLU A 110 8.85 -18.88 -3.45
C GLU A 110 9.98 -19.89 -3.61
N GLY A 111 10.92 -19.66 -4.53
CA GLY A 111 12.07 -20.54 -4.74
C GLY A 111 12.90 -20.72 -3.47
N VAL A 112 13.22 -19.62 -2.77
CA VAL A 112 13.93 -19.70 -1.48
C VAL A 112 13.06 -20.36 -0.41
N THR A 113 11.74 -20.12 -0.39
CA THR A 113 10.82 -20.76 0.56
C THR A 113 10.78 -22.28 0.40
N ILE A 114 10.80 -22.78 -0.84
CA ILE A 114 10.82 -24.22 -1.15
C ILE A 114 12.17 -24.86 -0.81
N LEU A 115 13.28 -24.14 -1.08
CA LEU A 115 14.63 -24.67 -0.87
C LEU A 115 15.02 -24.74 0.61
N LEU A 116 14.46 -23.87 1.45
CA LEU A 116 14.73 -23.86 2.88
C LEU A 116 13.89 -24.92 3.61
N GLN A 117 14.50 -25.58 4.59
CA GLN A 117 13.78 -26.48 5.49
C GLN A 117 13.07 -25.70 6.60
N TRP A 118 12.03 -26.30 7.18
CA TRP A 118 11.44 -25.79 8.41
C TRP A 118 12.48 -25.72 9.53
N PRO A 119 12.54 -24.64 10.34
CA PRO A 119 11.67 -23.45 10.35
C PRO A 119 12.18 -22.28 9.48
N TYR A 120 13.31 -22.44 8.78
CA TYR A 120 13.95 -21.36 8.02
C TYR A 120 13.10 -20.85 6.85
N ASN A 121 12.29 -21.73 6.23
CA ASN A 121 11.34 -21.32 5.19
C ASN A 121 10.27 -20.36 5.73
N ALA A 122 9.69 -20.64 6.90
CA ALA A 122 8.72 -19.78 7.55
C ALA A 122 9.35 -18.46 8.00
N PHE A 123 10.57 -18.51 8.54
CA PHE A 123 11.33 -17.31 8.87
C PHE A 123 11.58 -16.44 7.63
N TRP A 124 12.06 -17.03 6.54
CA TRP A 124 12.27 -16.34 5.27
C TRP A 124 10.97 -15.71 4.76
N PHE A 125 9.88 -16.49 4.72
CA PHE A 125 8.58 -16.01 4.27
C PHE A 125 8.11 -14.81 5.10
N LYS A 126 8.28 -14.86 6.42
CA LYS A 126 7.92 -13.74 7.30
C LYS A 126 8.84 -12.53 7.10
N PHE A 127 10.14 -12.76 6.94
CA PHE A 127 11.15 -11.72 6.68
C PHE A 127 10.84 -10.94 5.41
N GLN A 128 10.59 -11.63 4.31
CA GLN A 128 10.30 -10.95 3.05
C GLN A 128 8.95 -10.21 3.09
N GLY A 129 7.91 -10.80 3.71
CA GLY A 129 6.62 -10.14 3.88
C GLY A 129 6.74 -8.85 4.70
N LEU A 130 7.35 -8.91 5.88
CA LEU A 130 7.60 -7.73 6.71
C LEU A 130 8.45 -6.66 6.00
N SER A 131 9.43 -7.07 5.20
CA SER A 131 10.25 -6.13 4.43
C SER A 131 9.40 -5.37 3.41
N VAL A 132 8.51 -6.07 2.71
CA VAL A 132 7.57 -5.47 1.75
C VAL A 132 6.58 -4.55 2.46
N ASP A 133 5.98 -4.98 3.58
CA ASP A 133 5.06 -4.17 4.39
C ASP A 133 5.71 -2.83 4.83
N TRP A 134 6.96 -2.87 5.29
CA TRP A 134 7.70 -1.67 5.67
C TRP A 134 7.95 -0.75 4.48
N VAL A 135 8.35 -1.29 3.32
CA VAL A 135 8.49 -0.48 2.10
C VAL A 135 7.14 0.15 1.75
N PHE A 136 6.07 -0.63 1.76
CA PHE A 136 4.72 -0.19 1.42
C PHE A 136 4.27 0.98 2.30
N PHE A 137 4.43 0.85 3.61
CA PHE A 137 4.14 1.92 4.58
C PHE A 137 4.98 3.18 4.34
N ILE A 138 6.30 3.04 4.21
CA ILE A 138 7.20 4.19 3.98
C ILE A 138 6.83 4.90 2.67
N GLN A 139 6.48 4.16 1.62
CA GLN A 139 6.11 4.73 0.33
C GLN A 139 4.80 5.52 0.40
N PHE A 140 3.80 5.04 1.12
CA PHE A 140 2.56 5.80 1.36
C PHE A 140 2.78 7.04 2.21
N MET A 141 3.68 6.97 3.20
CA MET A 141 4.09 8.16 3.97
C MET A 141 4.77 9.20 3.07
N ARG A 142 5.71 8.77 2.22
CA ARG A 142 6.40 9.64 1.27
C ARG A 142 5.42 10.26 0.27
N LEU A 143 4.45 9.49 -0.24
CA LEU A 143 3.38 9.96 -1.12
C LEU A 143 2.53 11.06 -0.46
N TYR A 144 2.12 10.86 0.79
CA TYR A 144 1.36 11.84 1.56
C TYR A 144 2.17 13.13 1.77
N PHE A 145 3.42 13.02 2.22
CA PHE A 145 4.25 14.20 2.49
C PHE A 145 4.65 14.95 1.22
N ALA A 146 4.95 14.25 0.12
CA ALA A 146 5.18 14.86 -1.17
C ALA A 146 3.95 15.65 -1.63
N THR A 147 2.76 15.05 -1.51
CA THR A 147 1.50 15.71 -1.84
C THR A 147 1.27 16.95 -0.97
N LYS A 148 1.42 16.83 0.36
CA LYS A 148 1.30 17.94 1.31
C LYS A 148 2.28 19.09 1.03
N ARG A 149 3.53 18.76 0.70
CA ARG A 149 4.58 19.74 0.41
C ARG A 149 4.26 20.55 -0.85
N ASN A 150 3.94 19.89 -1.95
CA ASN A 150 3.62 20.58 -3.21
C ASN A 150 2.38 21.48 -3.06
N TYR A 151 1.38 21.01 -2.32
CA TYR A 151 0.21 21.81 -1.98
C TYR A 151 0.52 23.08 -1.17
N ARG A 152 1.57 23.07 -0.34
CA ARG A 152 2.05 24.24 0.39
C ARG A 152 2.87 25.19 -0.51
N GLU A 153 3.68 24.64 -1.41
CA GLU A 153 4.51 25.42 -2.34
C GLU A 153 3.65 26.12 -3.41
N ASP A 154 2.63 25.44 -3.95
CA ASP A 154 1.63 26.03 -4.84
C ASP A 154 0.91 27.21 -4.15
N TYR A 155 0.65 27.10 -2.85
CA TYR A 155 0.04 28.19 -2.07
C TYR A 155 0.96 29.40 -1.90
N ILE A 156 2.23 29.16 -1.55
CA ILE A 156 3.21 30.26 -1.39
C ILE A 156 3.41 31.00 -2.71
N SER A 157 3.55 30.26 -3.81
CA SER A 157 3.74 30.86 -5.14
C SER A 157 2.53 31.64 -5.65
N LEU A 158 1.31 31.23 -5.29
CA LEU A 158 0.09 32.02 -5.53
C LEU A 158 0.08 33.27 -4.65
N SER A 159 0.40 33.18 -3.35
CA SER A 159 0.39 34.32 -2.44
C SER A 159 1.44 35.40 -2.79
N ASP A 160 2.58 35.02 -3.35
CA ASP A 160 3.62 35.95 -3.82
C ASP A 160 3.24 36.62 -5.14
N ASN A 161 2.46 35.95 -6.01
CA ASN A 161 1.95 36.52 -7.26
C ASN A 161 0.66 37.34 -7.08
N GLU A 162 -0.25 36.92 -6.19
CA GLU A 162 -1.52 37.61 -5.87
C GLU A 162 -1.32 38.88 -5.03
N ARG A 163 -0.13 39.11 -4.46
CA ARG A 163 0.24 40.44 -3.94
C ARG A 163 0.26 41.55 -5.00
N LYS A 164 0.07 41.22 -6.28
CA LYS A 164 -0.02 42.19 -7.39
C LYS A 164 -1.42 42.32 -8.02
N THR A 165 -2.40 41.51 -7.63
CA THR A 165 -3.73 41.59 -8.27
C THR A 165 -4.82 41.32 -7.25
N GLU A 166 -5.71 42.30 -7.11
CA GLU A 166 -6.79 42.41 -6.14
C GLU A 166 -7.69 41.17 -6.02
N GLU A 167 -8.16 40.96 -4.79
CA GLU A 167 -9.42 40.36 -4.35
C GLU A 167 -10.36 39.83 -5.45
N GLN A 168 -10.11 38.64 -5.98
CA GLN A 168 -11.16 37.78 -6.55
C GLN A 168 -10.65 36.34 -6.64
N ASP A 169 -11.30 35.44 -5.90
CA ASP A 169 -11.10 33.97 -5.89
C ASP A 169 -9.82 33.43 -5.20
N LEU A 170 -9.69 33.66 -3.88
CA LEU A 170 -8.86 32.80 -3.03
C LEU A 170 -9.26 31.31 -3.23
N PRO A 171 -8.33 30.41 -3.59
CA PRO A 171 -8.64 29.00 -3.76
C PRO A 171 -9.02 28.40 -2.41
N ASP A 172 -10.32 28.23 -2.23
CA ASP A 172 -11.05 27.62 -1.11
C ASP A 172 -10.22 26.60 -0.30
N HIS A 173 -9.52 27.09 0.73
CA HIS A 173 -8.68 26.34 1.66
C HIS A 173 -9.36 25.08 2.21
N HIS A 174 -10.68 25.10 2.29
CA HIS A 174 -11.47 23.98 2.77
C HIS A 174 -11.33 22.75 1.88
N LYS A 175 -11.21 22.91 0.55
CA LYS A 175 -11.14 21.81 -0.44
C LYS A 175 -9.80 21.08 -0.45
N GLN A 176 -8.71 21.78 -0.07
CA GLN A 176 -7.36 21.21 0.05
C GLN A 176 -7.26 20.30 1.27
N GLY A 177 -7.79 20.74 2.42
CA GLY A 177 -7.83 19.94 3.64
C GLY A 177 -8.55 18.59 3.47
N TYR A 178 -9.65 18.56 2.73
CA TYR A 178 -10.37 17.31 2.45
C TYR A 178 -9.59 16.35 1.53
N HIS A 179 -8.82 16.87 0.57
CA HIS A 179 -8.00 16.02 -0.30
C HIS A 179 -6.81 15.42 0.44
N LEU A 180 -6.12 16.20 1.27
CA LEU A 180 -5.04 15.67 2.10
C LEU A 180 -5.54 14.61 3.09
N LYS A 181 -6.74 14.80 3.66
CA LYS A 181 -7.39 13.78 4.51
C LYS A 181 -7.73 12.50 3.71
N HIS A 182 -8.12 12.63 2.45
CA HIS A 182 -8.34 11.48 1.56
C HIS A 182 -7.02 10.72 1.32
N VAL A 183 -5.94 11.41 0.95
CA VAL A 183 -4.63 10.77 0.73
C VAL A 183 -4.05 10.16 2.00
N LEU A 184 -4.33 10.73 3.19
CA LEU A 184 -3.91 10.21 4.50
C LEU A 184 -4.45 8.80 4.80
N LEU A 185 -5.55 8.39 4.17
CA LEU A 185 -6.09 7.03 4.33
C LEU A 185 -5.11 5.95 3.89
N LEU A 186 -4.26 6.23 2.90
CA LEU A 186 -3.25 5.27 2.43
C LEU A 186 -2.23 4.94 3.52
N PRO A 187 -1.43 5.89 4.05
CA PRO A 187 -0.47 5.60 5.11
C PRO A 187 -1.15 5.15 6.41
N PHE A 188 -2.38 5.59 6.70
CA PHE A 188 -3.14 5.08 7.85
C PHE A 188 -3.43 3.58 7.70
N ALA A 189 -3.93 3.15 6.54
CA ALA A 189 -4.20 1.73 6.29
C ALA A 189 -2.92 0.89 6.34
N ALA A 190 -1.83 1.36 5.70
CA ALA A 190 -0.54 0.67 5.75
C ALA A 190 0.06 0.63 7.17
N PHE A 191 -0.16 1.66 7.99
CA PHE A 191 0.24 1.65 9.40
C PHE A 191 -0.49 0.56 10.19
N CYS A 192 -1.82 0.47 10.06
CA CYS A 192 -2.59 -0.59 10.71
C CYS A 192 -2.08 -1.97 10.30
N HIS A 193 -1.84 -2.16 9.00
CA HIS A 193 -1.32 -3.40 8.42
C HIS A 193 0.04 -3.81 9.01
N ILE A 194 1.05 -2.94 8.93
CA ILE A 194 2.39 -3.25 9.47
C ILE A 194 2.37 -3.38 10.99
N ALA A 195 1.57 -2.59 11.71
CA ALA A 195 1.49 -2.67 13.17
C ALA A 195 1.00 -4.05 13.64
N GLY A 196 -0.05 -4.57 12.99
CA GLY A 196 -0.52 -5.93 13.26
C GLY A 196 0.51 -7.00 12.90
N ASN A 197 1.16 -6.86 11.74
CA ASN A 197 2.20 -7.80 11.31
C ASN A 197 3.40 -7.82 12.26
N VAL A 198 3.87 -6.66 12.70
CA VAL A 198 4.97 -6.52 13.67
C VAL A 198 4.59 -7.14 15.00
N LEU A 199 3.40 -6.82 15.52
CA LEU A 199 2.94 -7.37 16.80
C LEU A 199 2.90 -8.91 16.78
N PHE A 200 2.32 -9.50 15.73
CA PHE A 200 2.26 -10.96 15.59
C PHE A 200 3.62 -11.60 15.32
N SER A 201 4.56 -10.87 14.72
CA SER A 201 5.92 -11.35 14.51
C SER A 201 6.74 -11.39 15.80
N ILE A 202 6.48 -10.44 16.71
CA ILE A 202 7.16 -10.37 18.00
C ILE A 202 6.56 -11.37 18.99
N PHE A 203 5.24 -11.51 19.02
CA PHE A 203 4.52 -12.34 20.00
C PHE A 203 3.81 -13.51 19.30
N LEU A 204 4.57 -14.35 18.60
CA LEU A 204 4.02 -15.39 17.72
C LEU A 204 3.13 -16.41 18.45
N THR A 205 3.47 -16.72 19.71
CA THR A 205 2.75 -17.67 20.56
C THR A 205 1.57 -17.05 21.32
N ASP A 206 1.42 -15.73 21.28
CA ASP A 206 0.39 -15.02 22.03
C ASP A 206 -0.93 -14.95 21.23
N ALA A 207 -1.99 -15.51 21.82
CA ALA A 207 -3.33 -15.50 21.24
C ALA A 207 -3.87 -14.07 21.04
N LEU A 208 -3.61 -13.15 21.96
CA LEU A 208 -3.98 -11.73 21.85
C LEU A 208 -3.28 -11.08 20.66
N ALA A 209 -2.00 -11.37 20.43
CA ALA A 209 -1.28 -10.86 19.26
C ALA A 209 -1.89 -11.35 17.94
N CYS A 210 -2.31 -12.62 17.87
CA CYS A 210 -3.03 -13.17 16.72
C CYS A 210 -4.41 -12.48 16.49
N TYR A 211 -5.15 -12.19 17.57
CA TYR A 211 -6.42 -11.45 17.48
C TYR A 211 -6.20 -10.01 17.02
N LEU A 212 -5.21 -9.31 17.56
CA LEU A 212 -4.89 -7.93 17.19
C LEU A 212 -4.34 -7.84 15.76
N PHE A 213 -3.58 -8.83 15.30
CA PHE A 213 -3.20 -8.98 13.90
C PHE A 213 -4.44 -9.11 12.99
N SER A 214 -5.34 -10.05 13.30
CA SER A 214 -6.59 -10.20 12.54
C SER A 214 -7.41 -8.91 12.54
N PHE A 215 -7.51 -8.25 13.70
CA PHE A 215 -8.21 -6.97 13.87
C PHE A 215 -7.64 -5.88 12.97
N SER A 216 -6.32 -5.75 12.93
CA SER A 216 -5.64 -4.72 12.15
C SER A 216 -5.96 -4.84 10.66
N TYR A 217 -6.02 -6.06 10.12
CA TYR A 217 -6.45 -6.31 8.74
C TYR A 217 -7.91 -5.91 8.52
N GLY A 218 -8.76 -6.06 9.53
CA GLY A 218 -10.13 -5.56 9.52
C GLY A 218 -10.24 -4.03 9.41
N PHE A 219 -9.18 -3.26 9.71
CA PHE A 219 -9.12 -1.81 9.47
C PHE A 219 -8.43 -1.46 8.17
N THR A 220 -7.33 -2.14 7.84
CA THR A 220 -6.53 -1.88 6.65
C THR A 220 -7.38 -1.87 5.38
N PHE A 221 -8.04 -2.99 5.08
CA PHE A 221 -8.68 -3.17 3.79
C PHE A 221 -9.97 -2.36 3.61
N PRO A 222 -10.83 -2.20 4.65
CA PRO A 222 -11.91 -1.23 4.58
C PRO A 222 -11.44 0.21 4.43
N SER A 223 -10.31 0.60 5.04
CA SER A 223 -9.74 1.94 4.86
C SER A 223 -9.25 2.16 3.42
N LEU A 224 -8.62 1.16 2.80
CA LEU A 224 -8.27 1.18 1.38
C LEU A 224 -9.53 1.22 0.49
N ALA A 225 -10.57 0.46 0.83
CA ALA A 225 -11.83 0.52 0.10
C ALA A 225 -12.49 1.88 0.21
N PHE A 226 -12.45 2.51 1.39
CA PHE A 226 -12.95 3.87 1.57
C PHE A 226 -12.14 4.88 0.76
N PHE A 227 -10.81 4.73 0.68
CA PHE A 227 -9.97 5.53 -0.21
C PHE A 227 -10.43 5.40 -1.67
N VAL A 228 -10.60 4.18 -2.18
CA VAL A 228 -11.04 3.95 -3.58
C VAL A 228 -12.46 4.45 -3.81
N TYR A 229 -13.35 4.27 -2.84
CA TYR A 229 -14.72 4.80 -2.89
C TYR A 229 -14.71 6.31 -3.08
N LEU A 230 -13.97 7.04 -2.24
CA LEU A 230 -13.83 8.49 -2.36
C LEU A 230 -13.18 8.90 -3.69
N ASP A 231 -12.22 8.11 -4.18
CA ASP A 231 -11.56 8.37 -5.46
C ASP A 231 -12.49 8.18 -6.67
N THR A 232 -13.53 7.34 -6.56
CA THR A 232 -14.39 6.96 -7.69
C THR A 232 -15.77 7.62 -7.65
N HIS A 233 -16.26 7.99 -6.47
CA HIS A 233 -17.63 8.49 -6.28
C HIS A 233 -17.72 10.00 -6.04
N LEU A 234 -16.60 10.66 -5.71
CA LEU A 234 -16.61 12.11 -5.52
C LEU A 234 -16.63 12.84 -6.87
N ARG A 235 -17.83 13.24 -7.31
CA ARG A 235 -18.19 14.12 -8.45
C ARG A 235 -17.22 14.07 -9.66
N PRO A 236 -17.51 13.30 -10.72
CA PRO A 236 -16.63 13.18 -11.90
C PRO A 236 -16.43 14.47 -12.70
N ASN A 237 -17.27 15.50 -12.50
CA ASN A 237 -17.16 16.79 -13.18
C ASN A 237 -16.23 17.81 -12.48
N LYS A 238 -15.51 17.39 -11.43
CA LYS A 238 -14.50 18.23 -10.77
C LYS A 238 -13.14 18.10 -11.45
N PRO A 239 -12.28 19.13 -11.39
CA PRO A 239 -10.90 19.00 -11.82
C PRO A 239 -10.21 17.88 -11.06
N LYS A 240 -9.48 17.03 -11.80
CA LYS A 240 -8.73 15.91 -11.25
C LYS A 240 -7.71 16.41 -10.21
N LYS A 241 -7.62 15.72 -9.08
CA LYS A 241 -6.76 16.13 -7.96
C LYS A 241 -5.41 15.41 -8.02
N PRO A 242 -4.27 16.13 -8.00
CA PRO A 242 -2.97 15.50 -8.08
C PRO A 242 -2.57 14.85 -6.75
N ILE A 243 -2.11 13.62 -6.81
CA ILE A 243 -1.30 12.96 -5.78
C ILE A 243 0.14 12.99 -6.29
N PHE A 244 1.03 13.66 -5.57
CA PHE A 244 2.42 13.84 -6.01
C PHE A 244 3.23 12.62 -5.62
N VAL A 245 3.80 11.95 -6.62
CA VAL A 245 4.64 10.78 -6.43
C VAL A 245 6.01 11.24 -5.90
N PRO A 246 6.55 10.61 -4.85
CA PRO A 246 7.85 10.99 -4.31
C PRO A 246 8.98 10.67 -5.30
N ASP A 247 10.10 11.36 -5.16
CA ASP A 247 11.30 11.15 -5.99
C ASP A 247 11.76 9.67 -5.98
N PRO A 248 11.77 8.98 -7.13
CA PRO A 248 12.19 7.60 -7.27
C PRO A 248 13.70 7.47 -7.53
N SER A 249 14.52 8.48 -7.21
CA SER A 249 15.97 8.40 -7.35
C SER A 249 16.53 7.14 -6.68
N ILE A 250 17.51 6.50 -7.35
CA ILE A 250 18.13 5.25 -6.89
C ILE A 250 18.58 5.33 -5.41
N PRO A 251 19.21 6.42 -4.93
CA PRO A 251 19.60 6.53 -3.52
C PRO A 251 18.42 6.42 -2.56
N ASN A 252 17.27 7.03 -2.89
CA ASN A 252 16.07 6.96 -2.06
C ASN A 252 15.48 5.55 -2.06
N ILE A 253 15.46 4.86 -3.21
CA ILE A 253 15.00 3.47 -3.30
C ILE A 253 15.89 2.58 -2.42
N VAL A 254 17.20 2.67 -2.59
CA VAL A 254 18.18 1.89 -1.80
C VAL A 254 18.02 2.16 -0.31
N LEU A 255 17.88 3.43 0.10
CA LEU A 255 17.69 3.80 1.49
C LEU A 255 16.42 3.19 2.08
N VAL A 256 15.29 3.29 1.39
CA VAL A 256 14.01 2.71 1.83
C VAL A 256 14.13 1.19 1.95
N THR A 257 14.76 0.52 0.99
CA THR A 257 15.00 -0.93 1.03
C THR A 257 15.86 -1.33 2.23
N ILE A 258 16.97 -0.62 2.51
CA ILE A 258 17.85 -0.91 3.66
C ILE A 258 17.10 -0.74 4.98
N ILE A 259 16.34 0.36 5.13
CA ILE A 259 15.55 0.62 6.33
C ILE A 259 14.53 -0.50 6.54
N SER A 260 13.78 -0.87 5.50
CA SER A 260 12.76 -1.91 5.59
C SER A 260 13.33 -3.29 5.94
N ILE A 261 14.46 -3.68 5.34
CA ILE A 261 15.16 -4.92 5.67
C ILE A 261 15.62 -4.90 7.13
N THR A 262 16.22 -3.78 7.56
CA THR A 262 16.72 -3.63 8.94
C THR A 262 15.58 -3.72 9.95
N LEU A 263 14.45 -3.06 9.70
CA LEU A 263 13.27 -3.11 10.55
C LEU A 263 12.65 -4.52 10.57
N SER A 264 12.58 -5.21 9.43
CA SER A 264 12.11 -6.59 9.36
C SER A 264 12.97 -7.54 10.21
N ILE A 265 14.31 -7.47 10.05
CA ILE A 265 15.26 -8.27 10.85
C ILE A 265 15.12 -7.94 12.33
N LEU A 266 15.01 -6.66 12.69
CA LEU A 266 14.85 -6.24 14.08
C LEU A 266 13.57 -6.82 14.69
N CYS A 267 12.43 -6.76 13.99
CA CYS A 267 11.17 -7.31 14.47
C CYS A 267 11.27 -8.82 14.72
N LEU A 268 11.82 -9.56 13.76
CA LEU A 268 12.00 -11.00 13.89
C LEU A 268 13.00 -11.37 14.99
N ARG A 269 14.09 -10.60 15.13
CA ARG A 269 15.08 -10.81 16.18
C ARG A 269 14.49 -10.57 17.57
N ILE A 270 13.68 -9.53 17.74
CA ILE A 270 12.95 -9.31 18.99
C ILE A 270 11.98 -10.47 19.24
N GLY A 271 11.27 -10.94 18.21
CA GLY A 271 10.39 -12.11 18.34
C GLY A 271 11.09 -13.38 18.79
N THR A 272 12.37 -13.59 18.47
CA THR A 272 13.13 -14.74 19.03
C THR A 272 13.44 -14.64 20.53
N LEU A 273 13.14 -13.50 21.17
CA LEU A 273 13.34 -13.29 22.60
C LEU A 273 12.07 -13.55 23.44
N PHE A 274 10.91 -13.73 22.80
CA PHE A 274 9.61 -13.97 23.43
C PHE A 274 9.04 -15.33 23.00
#